data_AF-A0A7S1T779-F1
#
_entry.id   AF-A0A7S1T779-F1
#
_cell.length_a   1.000
_cell.length_b   1.000
_cell.length_c   1.000
_cell.angle_alpha   90.00
_cell.angle_beta   90.00
_cell.angle_gamma   90.00
#
_symmetry.space_group_name_H-M   'P 1'
#
loop_
_entity.id
_entity.type
_entity.pdbx_description
1 polymer ?
#
loop_
_entity_poly.entity_id
_entity_poly.type
_entity_poly.pdbx_seq_one_letter_code
_entity_poly.pdbx_strand_id
1 'polypeptide(L)'
;MRRVNSPVSCCIRLSACLYIAAIAQRSALEHGSDVRQESALPPLMAVVGVFSGLGPKYAERRAVLRETWFPGTAERMEQLRAATSVDMRFVVARVEDPGEEASLAAEEALCGSFFRPKSVLERYENLALKVLAFWRLALQELQFRYILKVDDDVYFRPALLPRAV
;
A
#
# COMPACT_ATOMS: atom_id res chain seq x y z
N MET A 1 56.16 -9.48 2.86
CA MET A 1 54.87 -9.30 2.16
C MET A 1 53.76 -9.96 2.97
N ARG A 2 52.95 -9.19 3.71
CA ARG A 2 51.72 -9.69 4.38
C ARG A 2 50.54 -8.95 3.75
N ARG A 3 49.60 -9.67 3.14
CA ARG A 3 48.32 -9.12 2.65
C ARG A 3 47.40 -8.93 3.86
N VAL A 4 46.88 -7.71 4.01
CA VAL A 4 45.85 -7.38 4.99
C VAL A 4 44.51 -7.66 4.31
N ASN A 5 43.73 -8.59 4.87
CA ASN A 5 42.33 -8.81 4.50
C ASN A 5 41.49 -7.68 5.11
N SER A 6 40.78 -6.92 4.29
CA SER A 6 39.72 -6.02 4.73
C SER A 6 38.43 -6.81 4.97
N PRO A 7 37.67 -6.53 6.03
CA PRO A 7 36.35 -7.10 6.22
C PRO A 7 35.36 -6.42 5.28
N VAL A 8 34.58 -7.23 4.57
CA VAL A 8 33.49 -6.78 3.73
C VAL A 8 32.42 -6.17 4.64
N SER A 9 32.34 -4.84 4.65
CA SER A 9 31.31 -4.11 5.38
C SER A 9 29.97 -4.34 4.67
N CYS A 10 29.16 -5.24 5.23
CA CYS A 10 27.77 -5.45 4.87
C CYS A 10 26.97 -4.20 5.26
N CYS A 11 26.86 -3.24 4.35
CA CYS A 11 26.03 -2.06 4.54
C CYS A 11 24.56 -2.45 4.36
N ILE A 12 23.91 -2.80 5.48
CA ILE A 12 22.44 -2.83 5.57
C ILE A 12 21.96 -1.38 5.40
N ARG A 13 21.53 -1.01 4.20
CA ARG A 13 20.80 0.24 3.97
C ARG A 13 19.34 0.04 4.38
N LEU A 14 19.05 0.28 5.66
CA LEU A 14 17.68 0.49 6.16
C LEU A 14 17.18 1.84 5.61
N SER A 15 16.57 1.83 4.43
CA SER A 15 15.84 2.99 3.91
C SER A 15 14.35 2.76 4.13
N ALA A 16 13.90 2.87 5.38
CA ALA A 16 12.48 2.88 5.69
C ALA A 16 11.90 4.27 5.33
N CYS A 17 11.55 4.48 4.05
CA CYS A 17 10.92 5.71 3.61
C CYS A 17 9.40 5.60 3.78
N LEU A 18 8.92 5.97 4.96
CA LEU A 18 7.52 6.25 5.23
C LEU A 18 7.19 7.68 4.76
N TYR A 19 6.22 7.85 3.87
CA TYR A 19 5.73 9.16 3.45
C TYR A 19 4.27 9.31 3.85
N ILE A 20 3.95 10.38 4.60
CA ILE A 20 2.60 10.72 5.04
C ILE A 20 2.21 12.04 4.38
N ALA A 21 1.06 12.07 3.70
CA ALA A 21 0.47 13.30 3.20
C ALA A 21 -0.95 13.47 3.72
N ALA A 22 -1.25 14.67 4.23
CA ALA A 22 -2.62 15.10 4.52
C ALA A 22 -3.26 15.60 3.23
N ILE A 23 -4.46 15.14 2.91
CA ILE A 23 -5.22 15.62 1.76
C ILE A 23 -6.45 16.37 2.27
N ALA A 24 -6.56 17.65 1.92
CA ALA A 24 -7.81 18.36 2.03
C ALA A 24 -8.70 17.93 0.86
N GLN A 25 -9.51 16.89 1.04
CA GLN A 25 -10.61 16.61 0.13
C GLN A 25 -11.64 17.73 0.31
N ARG A 26 -11.53 18.81 -0.48
CA ARG A 26 -12.58 19.83 -0.50
C ARG A 26 -13.85 19.13 -0.96
N SER A 27 -14.88 19.07 -0.12
CA SER A 27 -16.22 18.82 -0.60
C SER A 27 -16.50 19.90 -1.64
N ALA A 28 -16.83 19.49 -2.86
CA ALA A 28 -17.16 20.40 -3.93
C ALA A 28 -18.49 21.10 -3.58
N LEU A 29 -18.42 22.16 -2.79
CA LEU A 29 -19.41 23.22 -2.83
C LEU A 29 -18.94 24.17 -3.93
N GLU A 30 -19.47 23.98 -5.14
CA GLU A 30 -20.00 25.07 -5.99
C GLU A 30 -20.57 24.50 -7.31
N HIS A 31 -21.91 24.47 -7.35
CA HIS A 31 -22.80 24.49 -8.53
C HIS A 31 -22.45 23.65 -9.77
N GLY A 32 -23.08 22.48 -9.87
CA GLY A 32 -23.26 21.75 -11.12
C GLY A 32 -23.91 20.40 -10.85
N SER A 33 -25.17 20.26 -11.25
CA SER A 33 -25.98 19.05 -11.08
C SER A 33 -25.36 17.84 -11.77
N ASP A 34 -24.61 17.04 -11.03
CA ASP A 34 -24.36 15.63 -11.36
C ASP A 34 -24.24 14.85 -10.04
N VAL A 35 -25.19 13.95 -9.82
CA VAL A 35 -25.33 13.19 -8.57
C VAL A 35 -24.21 12.16 -8.50
N ARG A 36 -23.04 12.57 -8.04
CA ARG A 36 -22.09 11.62 -7.46
C ARG A 36 -22.69 11.16 -6.15
N GLN A 37 -23.08 9.88 -6.09
CA GLN A 37 -23.45 9.22 -4.84
C GLN A 37 -22.43 9.57 -3.78
N GLU A 38 -22.84 10.38 -2.82
CA GLU A 38 -22.10 10.62 -1.60
C GLU A 38 -21.91 9.25 -0.95
N SER A 39 -20.67 8.74 -0.95
CA SER A 39 -20.39 7.41 -0.42
C SER A 39 -20.85 7.40 1.03
N ALA A 40 -21.86 6.59 1.34
CA ALA A 40 -22.44 6.49 2.68
C ALA A 40 -21.46 5.97 3.76
N LEU A 41 -20.22 5.65 3.37
CA LEU A 41 -19.16 5.27 4.26
C LEU A 41 -18.49 6.52 4.83
N PRO A 42 -18.34 6.63 6.16
CA PRO A 42 -17.65 7.74 6.79
C PRO A 42 -16.23 7.87 6.24
N PRO A 43 -15.72 9.11 6.08
CA PRO A 43 -14.38 9.33 5.55
C PRO A 43 -13.35 8.62 6.44
N LEU A 44 -12.49 7.83 5.80
CA LEU A 44 -11.44 7.11 6.48
C LEU A 44 -10.46 8.09 7.12
N MET A 45 -9.91 7.69 8.26
CA MET A 45 -8.82 8.42 8.88
C MET A 45 -7.57 8.37 7.97
N ALA A 46 -7.23 7.20 7.44
CA ALA A 46 -6.13 7.07 6.49
C ALA A 46 -6.27 5.89 5.52
N VAL A 47 -5.60 6.01 4.38
CA VAL A 47 -5.33 4.91 3.44
C VAL A 47 -3.84 4.62 3.43
N VAL A 48 -3.48 3.34 3.61
CA VAL A 48 -2.09 2.88 3.63
C VAL A 48 -1.83 1.94 2.46
N GLY A 49 -0.95 2.35 1.56
CA GLY A 49 -0.44 1.51 0.48
C GLY A 49 0.90 0.88 0.86
N VAL A 50 0.95 -0.45 0.96
CA VAL A 50 2.19 -1.21 1.18
C VAL A 50 2.76 -1.65 -0.18
N PHE A 51 3.80 -0.98 -0.64
CA PHE A 51 4.37 -1.15 -1.97
C PHE A 51 5.17 -2.44 -2.04
N SER A 52 4.72 -3.38 -2.88
CA SER A 52 5.38 -4.66 -3.10
C SER A 52 5.53 -4.95 -4.59
N GLY A 53 6.43 -5.86 -4.95
CA GLY A 53 6.77 -6.22 -6.33
C GLY A 53 6.24 -7.58 -6.79
N LEU A 54 6.79 -8.06 -7.90
CA LEU A 54 6.45 -9.33 -8.56
C LEU A 54 7.52 -10.40 -8.38
N GLY A 55 7.10 -11.66 -8.42
CA GLY A 55 7.98 -12.81 -8.30
C GLY A 55 8.12 -13.36 -6.86
N PRO A 56 8.82 -14.50 -6.70
CA PRO A 56 8.80 -15.29 -5.47
C PRO A 56 9.24 -14.53 -4.22
N LYS A 57 10.30 -13.71 -4.35
CA LYS A 57 10.84 -12.89 -3.26
C LYS A 57 9.77 -11.97 -2.65
N TYR A 58 8.97 -11.31 -3.47
CA TYR A 58 7.98 -10.35 -2.98
C TYR A 58 6.71 -11.05 -2.50
N ALA A 59 6.35 -12.20 -3.09
CA ALA A 59 5.30 -13.06 -2.57
C ALA A 59 5.63 -13.54 -1.14
N GLU A 60 6.87 -13.96 -0.89
CA GLU A 60 7.35 -14.33 0.44
C GLU A 60 7.29 -13.16 1.42
N ARG A 61 7.75 -11.95 1.01
CA ARG A 61 7.61 -10.74 1.83
C ARG A 61 6.15 -10.50 2.21
N ARG A 62 5.22 -10.53 1.27
CA ARG A 62 3.79 -10.35 1.57
C ARG A 62 3.25 -11.42 2.52
N ALA A 63 3.68 -12.68 2.37
CA ALA A 63 3.29 -13.76 3.28
C ALA A 63 3.75 -13.47 4.72
N VAL A 64 5.03 -13.12 4.92
CA VAL A 64 5.58 -12.74 6.23
C VAL A 64 4.87 -11.53 6.82
N LEU A 65 4.54 -10.53 6.00
CA LEU A 65 3.80 -9.36 6.44
C LEU A 65 2.40 -9.73 6.95
N ARG A 66 1.66 -10.61 6.23
CA ARG A 66 0.33 -11.09 6.62
C ARG A 66 0.33 -11.90 7.92
N GLU A 67 1.42 -12.60 8.20
CA GLU A 67 1.61 -13.36 9.45
C GLU A 67 2.00 -12.47 10.65
N THR A 68 2.50 -11.26 10.40
CA THR A 68 3.01 -10.37 11.44
C THR A 68 2.11 -9.15 11.68
N TRP A 69 2.32 -8.05 10.95
CA TRP A 69 1.66 -6.77 11.22
C TRP A 69 0.64 -6.35 10.18
N PHE A 70 0.67 -6.94 8.98
CA PHE A 70 -0.35 -6.71 7.97
C PHE A 70 -1.58 -7.58 8.30
N PRO A 71 -2.80 -7.04 8.25
CA PRO A 71 -4.04 -7.80 8.44
C PRO A 71 -4.22 -8.86 7.34
N GLY A 72 -3.70 -10.07 7.57
CA GLY A 72 -3.65 -11.14 6.57
C GLY A 72 -4.96 -11.88 6.28
N THR A 73 -6.09 -11.44 6.82
CA THR A 73 -7.43 -12.03 6.55
C THR A 73 -8.46 -10.92 6.38
N ALA A 74 -9.54 -11.21 5.63
CA ALA A 74 -10.63 -10.24 5.44
C ALA A 74 -11.26 -9.79 6.78
N GLU A 75 -11.36 -10.70 7.75
CA GLU A 75 -11.85 -10.37 9.09
C GLU A 75 -10.91 -9.38 9.83
N ARG A 76 -9.59 -9.63 9.81
CA ARG A 76 -8.62 -8.72 10.44
C ARG A 76 -8.57 -7.36 9.76
N MET A 77 -8.77 -7.32 8.45
CA MET A 77 -8.91 -6.08 7.68
C MET A 77 -10.12 -5.27 8.15
N GLU A 78 -11.28 -5.92 8.27
CA GLU A 78 -12.51 -5.28 8.73
C GLU A 78 -12.38 -4.81 10.19
N GLN A 79 -11.80 -5.63 11.07
CA GLN A 79 -11.51 -5.26 12.46
C GLN A 79 -10.61 -4.02 12.54
N LEU A 80 -9.53 -3.97 11.74
CA LEU A 80 -8.65 -2.79 11.70
C LEU A 80 -9.41 -1.56 11.22
N ARG A 81 -10.18 -1.69 10.13
CA ARG A 81 -10.97 -0.60 9.56
C ARG A 81 -12.02 -0.08 10.54
N ALA A 82 -12.76 -0.97 11.22
CA ALA A 82 -13.76 -0.60 12.22
C ALA A 82 -13.14 0.08 13.45
N ALA A 83 -11.97 -0.39 13.91
CA ALA A 83 -11.33 0.15 15.12
C ALA A 83 -10.60 1.48 14.89
N THR A 84 -10.06 1.72 13.70
CA THR A 84 -9.14 2.84 13.43
C THR A 84 -9.54 3.74 12.27
N SER A 85 -10.55 3.35 11.49
CA SER A 85 -10.90 3.97 10.22
C SER A 85 -9.72 4.00 9.23
N VAL A 86 -8.85 3.00 9.27
CA VAL A 86 -7.72 2.83 8.34
C VAL A 86 -8.03 1.73 7.33
N ASP A 87 -7.84 2.01 6.04
CA ASP A 87 -7.83 1.00 4.97
C ASP A 87 -6.38 0.74 4.55
N MET A 88 -5.95 -0.52 4.57
CA MET A 88 -4.57 -0.90 4.29
C MET A 88 -4.53 -1.99 3.22
N ARG A 89 -3.78 -1.78 2.15
CA ARG A 89 -3.66 -2.75 1.06
C ARG A 89 -2.25 -2.78 0.49
N PHE A 90 -1.87 -3.90 -0.10
CA PHE A 90 -0.67 -4.01 -0.92
C PHE A 90 -0.86 -3.26 -2.23
N VAL A 91 0.16 -2.54 -2.68
CA VAL A 91 0.14 -1.84 -3.97
C VAL A 91 1.04 -2.59 -4.93
N VAL A 92 0.43 -3.16 -5.96
CA VAL A 92 1.11 -3.80 -7.09
C VAL A 92 0.46 -3.28 -8.37
N ALA A 93 1.22 -2.71 -9.28
CA ALA A 93 0.76 -2.12 -10.54
C ALA A 93 0.54 -3.19 -11.63
N ARG A 94 0.23 -2.77 -12.85
CA ARG A 94 -0.09 -3.68 -13.96
C ARG A 94 1.04 -4.68 -14.22
N VAL A 95 0.68 -5.95 -14.32
CA VAL A 95 1.58 -7.06 -14.64
C VAL A 95 1.36 -7.45 -16.10
N GLU A 96 2.44 -7.81 -16.80
CA GLU A 96 2.40 -8.27 -18.19
C GLU A 96 2.42 -9.80 -18.28
N ASP A 97 3.14 -10.46 -17.37
CA ASP A 97 3.23 -11.91 -17.31
C ASP A 97 1.91 -12.54 -16.80
N PRO A 98 1.26 -13.42 -17.58
CA PRO A 98 0.01 -14.05 -17.17
C PRO A 98 0.14 -14.96 -15.94
N GLY A 99 1.31 -15.58 -15.73
CA GLY A 99 1.56 -16.45 -14.58
C GLY A 99 1.66 -15.65 -13.29
N GLU A 100 2.37 -14.52 -13.31
CA GLU A 100 2.44 -13.58 -12.19
C GLU A 100 1.07 -12.93 -11.90
N GLU A 101 0.30 -12.56 -12.93
CA GLU A 101 -1.07 -12.05 -12.72
C GLU A 101 -1.97 -13.12 -12.09
N ALA A 102 -1.87 -14.38 -12.53
CA ALA A 102 -2.63 -15.49 -11.95
C ALA A 102 -2.25 -15.73 -10.48
N SER A 103 -0.96 -15.65 -10.15
CA SER A 103 -0.48 -15.76 -8.76
C SER A 103 -1.05 -14.64 -7.88
N LEU A 104 -1.04 -13.39 -8.37
CA LEU A 104 -1.62 -12.27 -7.64
C LEU A 104 -3.13 -12.40 -7.49
N ALA A 105 -3.83 -12.87 -8.53
CA ALA A 105 -5.27 -13.09 -8.49
C ALA A 105 -5.65 -14.15 -7.45
N ALA A 106 -4.84 -15.22 -7.33
CA ALA A 106 -5.01 -16.23 -6.29
C ALA A 106 -4.81 -15.64 -4.88
N GLU A 107 -3.80 -14.77 -4.70
CA GLU A 107 -3.63 -14.04 -3.43
C GLU A 107 -4.78 -13.07 -3.13
N GLU A 108 -5.28 -12.35 -4.14
CA GLU A 108 -6.39 -11.40 -4.00
C GLU A 108 -7.69 -12.10 -3.61
N ALA A 109 -7.96 -13.29 -4.16
CA ALA A 109 -9.15 -14.07 -3.86
C ALA A 109 -9.27 -14.46 -2.37
N LEU A 110 -8.15 -14.54 -1.65
CA LEU A 110 -8.14 -14.91 -0.23
C LEU A 110 -8.56 -13.75 0.68
N CYS A 111 -8.20 -12.50 0.33
CA CYS A 111 -8.23 -11.40 1.31
C CYS A 111 -8.57 -10.01 0.74
N GLY A 112 -8.78 -9.84 -0.58
CA GLY A 112 -9.10 -8.54 -1.19
C GLY A 112 -8.09 -7.44 -0.87
N SER A 113 -6.81 -7.79 -0.80
CA SER A 113 -5.78 -6.99 -0.15
C SER A 113 -4.95 -6.15 -1.10
N PHE A 114 -5.29 -6.02 -2.39
CA PHE A 114 -4.50 -5.26 -3.35
C PHE A 114 -5.19 -3.97 -3.85
N PHE A 115 -4.41 -2.88 -3.90
CA PHE A 115 -4.63 -1.80 -4.85
C PHE A 115 -3.88 -2.14 -6.14
N ARG A 116 -4.61 -2.15 -7.26
CA ARG A 116 -4.08 -2.56 -8.58
C ARG A 116 -4.15 -1.41 -9.60
N PRO A 117 -3.28 -0.38 -9.52
CA PRO A 117 -3.26 0.68 -10.51
C PRO A 117 -2.88 0.12 -11.90
N LYS A 118 -3.86 -0.01 -12.79
CA LYS A 118 -3.65 -0.59 -14.12
C LYS A 118 -3.01 0.39 -15.12
N SER A 119 -2.82 1.66 -14.78
CA SER A 119 -2.25 2.69 -15.66
C SER A 119 -0.72 2.58 -15.83
N VAL A 120 -0.02 1.92 -14.91
CA VAL A 120 1.45 1.87 -14.85
C VAL A 120 1.91 0.41 -14.82
N LEU A 121 3.01 0.11 -15.52
CA LEU A 121 3.66 -1.20 -15.46
C LEU A 121 4.46 -1.36 -14.16
N GLU A 122 4.31 -2.51 -13.53
CA GLU A 122 5.05 -2.89 -12.33
C GLU A 122 6.53 -3.14 -12.66
N ARG A 123 7.35 -2.10 -12.52
CA ARG A 123 8.79 -2.09 -12.75
C ARG A 123 9.45 -1.14 -11.75
N TYR A 124 10.70 -1.41 -11.39
CA TYR A 124 11.42 -0.59 -10.41
C TYR A 124 11.59 0.86 -10.90
N GLU A 125 11.85 1.04 -12.20
CA GLU A 125 12.02 2.35 -12.83
C GLU A 125 10.74 3.19 -12.77
N ASN A 126 9.58 2.53 -12.65
CA ASN A 126 8.27 3.16 -12.59
C ASN A 126 7.81 3.43 -11.15
N LEU A 127 8.67 3.30 -10.12
CA LEU A 127 8.24 3.42 -8.73
C LEU A 127 7.56 4.76 -8.42
N ALA A 128 8.09 5.87 -8.93
CA ALA A 128 7.46 7.19 -8.79
C ALA A 128 6.08 7.24 -9.46
N LEU A 129 5.95 6.68 -10.66
CA LEU A 129 4.67 6.59 -11.38
C LEU A 129 3.67 5.70 -10.64
N LYS A 130 4.14 4.61 -10.01
CA LYS A 130 3.33 3.73 -9.17
C LYS A 130 2.77 4.47 -7.95
N VAL A 131 3.55 5.34 -7.32
CA VAL A 131 3.06 6.21 -6.22
C VAL A 131 1.94 7.11 -6.70
N LEU A 132 2.13 7.81 -7.81
CA LEU A 132 1.10 8.70 -8.39
C LEU A 132 -0.16 7.92 -8.80
N ALA A 133 0.01 6.73 -9.39
CA ALA A 133 -1.10 5.88 -9.80
C ALA A 133 -1.88 5.34 -8.60
N PHE A 134 -1.19 4.98 -7.52
CA PHE A 134 -1.81 4.62 -6.24
C PHE A 134 -2.62 5.79 -5.66
N TRP A 135 -2.05 6.99 -5.57
CA TRP A 135 -2.77 8.15 -5.05
C TRP A 135 -4.01 8.47 -5.88
N ARG A 136 -3.90 8.42 -7.20
CA ARG A 136 -5.03 8.62 -8.11
C ARG A 136 -6.13 7.60 -7.87
N LEU A 137 -5.77 6.31 -7.77
CA LEU A 137 -6.72 5.23 -7.54
C LEU A 137 -7.42 5.38 -6.18
N ALA A 138 -6.65 5.63 -5.12
CA ALA A 138 -7.18 5.83 -3.77
C ALA A 138 -8.17 7.00 -3.74
N LEU A 139 -7.82 8.14 -4.36
CA LEU A 139 -8.70 9.31 -4.44
C LEU A 139 -9.99 9.09 -5.25
N GLN A 140 -9.99 8.11 -6.17
CA GLN A 140 -11.16 7.73 -6.95
C GLN A 140 -12.08 6.77 -6.19
N GLU A 141 -11.50 5.86 -5.41
CA GLU A 141 -12.24 4.79 -4.73
C GLU A 141 -12.67 5.13 -3.30
N LEU A 142 -11.95 6.01 -2.61
CA LEU A 142 -12.10 6.22 -1.17
C LEU A 142 -12.09 7.71 -0.79
N GLN A 143 -12.83 8.02 0.28
CA GLN A 143 -12.71 9.29 1.00
C GLN A 143 -11.83 9.08 2.24
N PHE A 144 -10.79 9.91 2.41
CA PHE A 144 -9.82 9.78 3.49
C PHE A 144 -9.07 11.08 3.78
N ARG A 145 -8.54 11.21 5.00
CA ARG A 145 -7.77 12.41 5.43
C ARG A 145 -6.27 12.30 5.16
N TYR A 146 -5.68 11.12 5.40
CA TYR A 146 -4.25 10.90 5.20
C TYR A 146 -3.98 9.75 4.23
N ILE A 147 -2.92 9.87 3.42
CA ILE A 147 -2.42 8.78 2.59
C ILE A 147 -0.98 8.46 2.97
N LEU A 148 -0.69 7.17 3.08
CA LEU A 148 0.61 6.66 3.47
C LEU A 148 1.14 5.71 2.41
N LYS A 149 2.42 5.89 2.08
CA LYS A 149 3.21 4.91 1.33
C LYS A 149 4.17 4.22 2.29
N VAL A 150 4.14 2.90 2.30
CA VAL A 150 4.95 2.00 3.15
C VAL A 150 5.66 0.99 2.24
N ASP A 151 6.92 0.64 2.53
CA ASP A 151 7.63 -0.42 1.80
C ASP A 151 7.33 -1.81 2.38
N ASP A 152 7.56 -2.87 1.60
CA ASP A 152 7.30 -4.25 2.05
C ASP A 152 8.43 -4.89 2.88
N ASP A 153 9.49 -4.14 3.19
CA ASP A 153 10.61 -4.56 4.03
C ASP A 153 10.80 -3.70 5.29
N VAL A 154 9.69 -3.12 5.78
CA VAL A 154 9.64 -2.41 7.06
C VAL A 154 8.67 -3.06 8.05
N TYR A 155 8.74 -2.63 9.30
CA TYR A 155 7.74 -2.94 10.32
C TYR A 155 6.84 -1.72 10.56
N PHE A 156 5.52 -1.92 10.51
CA PHE A 156 4.53 -0.85 10.70
C PHE A 156 3.45 -1.26 11.69
N ARG A 157 2.97 -0.32 12.53
CA ARG A 157 1.92 -0.56 13.53
C ARG A 157 0.66 0.26 13.22
N PRO A 158 -0.27 -0.26 12.40
CA PRO A 158 -1.43 0.52 11.95
C PRO A 158 -2.33 1.00 13.09
N ALA A 159 -2.46 0.20 14.16
CA ALA A 159 -3.28 0.55 15.33
C ALA A 159 -2.81 1.84 16.06
N LEU A 160 -1.56 2.27 15.85
CA LEU A 160 -1.04 3.50 16.45
C LEU A 160 -1.23 4.73 15.57
N LEU A 161 -1.60 4.55 14.30
CA LEU A 161 -1.70 5.63 13.33
C LEU A 161 -2.66 6.76 13.75
N PRO A 162 -3.85 6.48 14.33
CA PRO A 162 -4.75 7.54 14.81
C PRO A 162 -4.17 8.43 15.92
N ARG A 163 -3.10 7.99 16.60
CA ARG A 163 -2.41 8.77 17.64
C ARG A 163 -1.20 9.55 17.11
N ALA A 164 -0.79 9.30 15.87
CA ALA A 164 0.45 9.81 15.29
C ALA A 164 0.24 11.03 14.36
N VAL A 165 -0.99 11.39 14.03
CA VAL A 165 -1.33 12.45 13.05
C VAL A 165 -2.50 13.32 13.48
#